data_AF-S8D663-F1
#
_entry.id   AF-S8D663-F1
#
_cell.length_a   1.000
_cell.length_b   1.000
_cell.length_c   1.000
_cell.angle_alpha   90.00
_cell.angle_beta   90.00
_cell.angle_gamma   90.00
#
_symmetry.space_group_name_H-M   'P 1'
#
loop_
_entity.id
_entity.type
_entity.pdbx_description
1 polymer ?
#
loop_
_entity_poly.entity_id
_entity_poly.type
_entity_poly.pdbx_seq_one_letter_code
_entity_poly.pdbx_strand_id
1 'polypeptide(L)'
;MLRNEVFMRDSIPLWLACGGYLFLCVVSTIVIPMMFPELKWYYVLVSYVLVPGLSFCNAYGAGLTNMNMAGNYGKVALFVLAAMAGKENGVVAGLVGLSVIKSAIATSGELIHDFRTAYLTLTSPRSMLAAQAVGTAIGCIVGPLTFFVFYRSFDVGDPDGVYKAPYAIIYRNMAILGVEGFSALPDHCLELCCGFFLLGVAMNVVRDLAPERLGRFVPIPMAMAAPFFLGAYFTIDMALGSAVGYLMRKRMGDKEAAAMVPSVGAGLICGDGLWTFPAFIMTLAKINPPMCMSFSPALNS
;
A
#
# COMPACT_ATOMS: atom_id res chain seq x y z
N MET A 1 17.53 -22.88 11.82
CA MET A 1 18.88 -22.50 12.24
C MET A 1 19.68 -21.93 11.06
N LEU A 2 19.91 -22.69 9.98
CA LEU A 2 20.66 -22.22 8.79
C LEU A 2 20.15 -20.88 8.19
N ARG A 3 18.83 -20.73 7.99
CA ARG A 3 18.25 -19.48 7.42
C ARG A 3 18.52 -18.25 8.28
N ASN A 4 18.40 -18.37 9.60
CA ASN A 4 18.67 -17.27 10.53
C ASN A 4 20.16 -16.89 10.51
N GLU A 5 21.05 -17.88 10.47
CA GLU A 5 22.49 -17.66 10.48
C GLU A 5 22.97 -16.93 9.22
N VAL A 6 22.48 -17.34 8.05
CA VAL A 6 22.78 -16.68 6.77
C VAL A 6 22.22 -15.25 6.75
N PHE A 7 20.99 -15.04 7.21
CA PHE A 7 20.37 -13.71 7.22
C PHE A 7 21.08 -12.74 8.17
N MET A 8 21.46 -13.18 9.37
CA MET A 8 22.10 -12.34 10.38
C MET A 8 23.56 -12.00 10.03
N ARG A 9 24.26 -12.91 9.34
CA ARG A 9 25.67 -12.74 8.91
C ARG A 9 25.86 -11.52 8.01
N ASP A 10 24.89 -11.22 7.16
CA ASP A 10 24.90 -10.09 6.22
C ASP A 10 23.97 -8.95 6.66
N SER A 11 23.77 -8.78 7.97
CA SER A 11 22.99 -7.66 8.50
C SER A 11 23.58 -6.31 8.06
N ILE A 12 22.68 -5.34 7.82
CA ILE A 12 23.05 -3.99 7.40
C ILE A 12 23.36 -3.18 8.67
N PRO A 13 24.53 -2.53 8.76
CA PRO A 13 24.89 -1.75 9.94
C PRO A 13 23.93 -0.57 10.10
N LEU A 14 23.41 -0.39 11.32
CA LEU A 14 22.42 0.64 11.64
C LEU A 14 22.92 2.05 11.31
N TRP A 15 24.20 2.34 11.54
CA TRP A 15 24.82 3.62 11.20
C TRP A 15 24.68 3.96 9.72
N LEU A 16 24.85 2.97 8.82
CA LEU A 16 24.71 3.18 7.38
C LEU A 16 23.26 3.52 7.01
N ALA A 17 22.29 2.84 7.63
CA ALA A 17 20.88 3.11 7.42
C ALA A 17 20.47 4.50 7.94
N CYS A 18 20.88 4.86 9.16
CA CYS A 18 20.61 6.18 9.74
C CYS A 18 21.31 7.29 8.95
N GLY A 19 22.57 7.10 8.55
CA GLY A 19 23.33 8.06 7.76
C GLY A 19 22.74 8.26 6.37
N GLY A 20 22.40 7.17 5.67
CA GLY A 20 21.73 7.24 4.37
C GLY A 20 20.36 7.91 4.44
N TYR A 21 19.58 7.60 5.48
CA TYR A 21 18.28 8.23 5.72
C TYR A 21 18.40 9.73 5.96
N LEU A 22 19.32 10.16 6.84
CA LEU A 22 19.57 11.58 7.12
C LEU A 22 20.03 12.32 5.87
N PHE A 23 20.95 11.72 5.10
CA PHE A 23 21.42 12.29 3.84
C PHE A 23 20.26 12.51 2.84
N LEU A 24 19.44 11.47 2.60
CA LEU A 24 18.30 11.57 1.70
C LEU A 24 17.22 12.54 2.20
N CYS A 25 17.01 12.61 3.51
CA CYS A 25 16.12 13.59 4.14
C CYS A 25 16.58 15.03 3.86
N VAL A 26 17.88 15.31 4.01
CA VAL A 26 18.45 16.64 3.71
C VAL A 26 18.28 16.99 2.23
N VAL A 27 18.64 16.08 1.33
CA VAL A 27 18.49 16.29 -0.13
C VAL A 27 17.04 16.58 -0.48
N SER A 28 16.11 15.78 0.03
CA SER A 28 14.67 15.94 -0.23
C SER A 28 14.11 17.25 0.32
N THR A 29 14.55 17.67 1.51
CA THR A 29 14.14 18.94 2.13
C THR A 29 14.59 20.16 1.31
N ILE A 30 15.65 20.03 0.52
CA ILE A 30 16.15 21.10 -0.37
C ILE A 30 15.46 21.03 -1.73
N VAL A 31 15.40 19.85 -2.35
CA VAL A 31 14.95 19.68 -3.75
C VAL A 31 13.44 19.84 -3.89
N ILE A 32 12.64 19.30 -2.95
CA ILE A 32 11.18 19.29 -3.10
C ILE A 32 10.60 20.72 -3.09
N PRO A 33 10.99 21.62 -2.17
CA PRO A 33 10.49 23.00 -2.19
C PRO A 33 10.93 23.80 -3.43
N MET A 34 12.02 23.39 -4.10
CA MET A 34 12.43 24.01 -5.38
C MET A 34 11.51 23.58 -6.53
N MET A 35 10.99 22.35 -6.49
CA MET A 35 10.06 21.84 -7.49
C MET A 35 8.61 22.28 -7.23
N PHE A 36 8.22 22.34 -5.96
CA PHE A 36 6.86 22.68 -5.51
C PHE A 36 6.94 23.77 -4.43
N PRO A 37 6.93 25.05 -4.83
CA PRO A 37 7.05 26.18 -3.90
C PRO A 37 5.96 26.21 -2.80
N GLU A 38 4.82 25.58 -3.07
CA GLU A 38 3.70 25.45 -2.15
C GLU A 38 4.03 24.57 -0.93
N LEU A 39 4.99 23.64 -1.06
CA LEU A 39 5.47 22.80 0.02
C LEU A 39 6.75 23.37 0.64
N LYS A 40 6.58 24.18 1.69
CA LYS A 40 7.70 24.72 2.46
C LYS A 40 8.52 23.61 3.12
N TRP A 41 9.82 23.86 3.29
CA TRP A 41 10.81 22.92 3.84
C TRP A 41 10.40 22.26 5.17
N TYR A 42 9.70 22.99 6.04
CA TYR A 42 9.29 22.47 7.34
C TYR A 42 8.22 21.36 7.23
N TYR A 43 7.35 21.39 6.21
CA TYR A 43 6.41 20.30 5.97
C TYR A 43 7.10 19.02 5.51
N VAL A 44 8.18 19.16 4.73
CA VAL A 44 9.03 18.04 4.32
C VAL A 44 9.72 17.43 5.54
N LEU A 45 10.24 18.26 6.44
CA LEU A 45 10.89 17.79 7.66
C LEU A 45 9.91 17.05 8.58
N VAL A 46 8.70 17.59 8.79
CA VAL A 46 7.63 16.90 9.55
C VAL A 46 7.28 15.56 8.90
N SER A 47 7.23 15.51 7.56
CA SER A 47 6.98 14.27 6.83
C SER A 47 8.04 13.21 7.13
N TYR A 48 9.33 13.57 7.07
CA TYR A 48 10.40 12.65 7.42
C TYR A 48 10.39 12.24 8.90
N VAL A 49 9.98 13.09 9.84
CA VAL A 49 9.81 12.65 11.24
C VAL A 49 8.73 11.56 11.37
N LEU A 50 7.64 11.64 10.60
CA LEU A 50 6.55 10.66 10.63
C LEU A 50 6.88 9.35 9.90
N VAL A 51 7.71 9.40 8.85
CA VAL A 51 8.01 8.28 7.96
C VAL A 51 8.49 7.03 8.71
N PRO A 52 9.50 7.05 9.61
CA PRO A 52 10.01 5.84 10.25
C PRO A 52 8.94 5.07 11.03
N GLY A 53 8.08 5.77 11.77
CA GLY A 53 6.99 5.14 12.52
C GLY A 53 5.97 4.48 11.60
N LEU A 54 5.55 5.19 10.54
CA LEU A 54 4.59 4.65 9.57
C LEU A 54 5.19 3.52 8.71
N SER A 55 6.46 3.64 8.32
CA SER A 55 7.21 2.62 7.61
C SER A 55 7.35 1.34 8.44
N PHE A 56 7.60 1.46 9.75
CA PHE A 56 7.62 0.31 10.66
C PHE A 56 6.26 -0.39 10.70
N CYS A 57 5.18 0.36 10.94
CA CYS A 57 3.82 -0.19 10.96
C CYS A 57 3.45 -0.88 9.63
N ASN A 58 3.80 -0.25 8.50
CA ASN A 58 3.51 -0.83 7.18
C ASN A 58 4.39 -2.06 6.89
N ALA A 59 5.68 -2.04 7.22
CA ALA A 59 6.56 -3.19 7.04
C ALA A 59 6.11 -4.38 7.91
N TYR A 60 5.69 -4.13 9.15
CA TYR A 60 5.13 -5.16 10.02
C TYR A 60 3.81 -5.72 9.44
N GLY A 61 2.89 -4.83 9.05
CA GLY A 61 1.64 -5.21 8.42
C GLY A 61 1.85 -6.02 7.15
N ALA A 62 2.70 -5.53 6.24
CA ALA A 62 3.05 -6.18 4.99
C ALA A 62 3.75 -7.53 5.20
N GLY A 63 4.57 -7.66 6.25
CA GLY A 63 5.17 -8.94 6.63
C GLY A 63 4.13 -9.97 7.09
N LEU A 64 3.09 -9.54 7.82
CA LEU A 64 2.03 -10.42 8.32
C LEU A 64 0.99 -10.77 7.26
N THR A 65 0.48 -9.79 6.53
CA THR A 65 -0.65 -9.96 5.61
C THR A 65 -0.22 -10.16 4.16
N ASN A 66 1.07 -9.93 3.85
CA ASN A 66 1.57 -9.87 2.48
C ASN A 66 0.96 -8.72 1.65
N MET A 67 0.46 -7.67 2.31
CA MET A 67 -0.18 -6.53 1.65
C MET A 67 0.47 -5.20 2.01
N ASN A 68 0.78 -4.39 1.02
CA ASN A 68 1.35 -3.06 1.20
C ASN A 68 0.24 -2.01 1.32
N MET A 69 0.14 -1.36 2.50
CA MET A 69 -0.93 -0.40 2.83
C MET A 69 -0.44 1.05 2.77
N ALA A 70 0.68 1.33 2.10
CA ALA A 70 1.29 2.66 2.02
C ALA A 70 0.31 3.75 1.53
N GLY A 71 -0.60 3.42 0.61
CA GLY A 71 -1.63 4.36 0.16
C GLY A 71 -2.57 4.84 1.28
N ASN A 72 -2.91 3.96 2.24
CA ASN A 72 -3.79 4.30 3.36
C ASN A 72 -3.08 5.16 4.40
N TYR A 73 -1.87 4.79 4.79
CA TYR A 73 -1.04 5.62 5.65
C TYR A 73 -0.75 6.99 5.01
N GLY A 74 -0.50 6.99 3.71
CA GLY A 74 -0.36 8.21 2.93
C GLY A 74 -1.59 9.11 3.07
N LYS A 75 -2.81 8.60 2.86
CA LYS A 75 -4.04 9.40 2.98
C LYS A 75 -4.20 10.04 4.37
N VAL A 76 -3.83 9.34 5.45
CA VAL A 76 -3.83 9.93 6.80
C VAL A 76 -2.82 11.07 6.88
N ALA A 77 -1.61 10.89 6.35
CA ALA A 77 -0.61 11.93 6.33
C ALA A 77 -1.00 13.13 5.43
N LEU A 78 -1.74 12.89 4.35
CA LEU A 78 -2.34 13.92 3.51
C LEU A 78 -3.27 14.82 4.32
N PHE A 79 -4.17 14.24 5.14
CA PHE A 79 -5.06 15.02 5.99
C PHE A 79 -4.29 15.92 6.95
N VAL A 80 -3.24 15.40 7.59
CA VAL A 80 -2.40 16.16 8.53
C VAL A 80 -1.68 17.30 7.81
N LEU A 81 -0.99 17.02 6.69
CA LEU A 81 -0.21 18.02 5.98
C LEU A 81 -1.07 19.06 5.28
N ALA A 82 -2.21 18.66 4.71
CA ALA A 82 -3.17 19.58 4.11
C ALA A 82 -3.77 20.53 5.15
N ALA A 83 -4.15 20.01 6.32
CA ALA A 83 -4.66 20.82 7.43
C ALA A 83 -3.60 21.80 7.96
N MET A 84 -2.35 21.35 8.10
CA MET A 84 -1.25 22.21 8.55
C MET A 84 -0.89 23.30 7.53
N ALA A 85 -1.03 23.02 6.23
CA ALA A 85 -0.67 23.94 5.16
C ALA A 85 -1.70 25.05 4.88
N GLY A 86 -2.92 24.92 5.40
CA GLY A 86 -3.95 25.95 5.34
C GLY A 86 -4.60 26.11 3.96
N LYS A 87 -5.55 27.05 3.86
CA LYS A 87 -6.50 27.15 2.72
C LYS A 87 -5.88 27.50 1.37
N GLU A 88 -4.81 28.30 1.35
CA GLU A 88 -4.25 28.81 0.10
C GLU A 88 -3.42 27.76 -0.66
N ASN A 89 -2.60 26.98 0.06
CA ASN A 89 -1.64 26.05 -0.56
C ASN A 89 -1.79 24.60 -0.08
N GLY A 90 -2.76 24.31 0.79
CA GLY A 90 -2.85 23.03 1.47
C GLY A 90 -3.20 21.85 0.57
N VAL A 91 -3.89 22.08 -0.54
CA VAL A 91 -4.21 21.00 -1.49
C VAL A 91 -2.94 20.47 -2.15
N VAL A 92 -2.12 21.37 -2.73
CA VAL A 92 -0.88 21.00 -3.41
C VAL A 92 0.14 20.49 -2.39
N ALA A 93 0.34 21.20 -1.28
CA ALA A 93 1.25 20.79 -0.22
C ALA A 93 0.87 19.41 0.36
N GLY A 94 -0.42 19.16 0.59
CA GLY A 94 -0.92 17.87 1.07
C GLY A 94 -0.68 16.73 0.08
N LEU A 95 -0.89 16.96 -1.22
CA LEU A 95 -0.66 15.97 -2.28
C LEU A 95 0.83 15.66 -2.48
N VAL A 96 1.69 16.67 -2.47
CA VAL A 96 3.13 16.47 -2.60
C VAL A 96 3.68 15.79 -1.35
N GLY A 97 3.31 16.25 -0.15
CA GLY A 97 3.69 15.64 1.12
C GLY A 97 3.22 14.19 1.25
N LEU A 98 1.98 13.90 0.83
CA LEU A 98 1.47 12.54 0.67
C LEU A 98 2.41 11.69 -0.18
N SER A 99 2.82 12.19 -1.34
CA SER A 99 3.61 11.40 -2.29
C SER A 99 4.98 11.01 -1.71
N VAL A 100 5.62 11.93 -0.98
CA VAL A 100 6.87 11.67 -0.24
C VAL A 100 6.68 10.56 0.79
N ILE A 101 5.69 10.73 1.67
CA ILE A 101 5.44 9.78 2.77
C ILE A 101 5.03 8.42 2.22
N LYS A 102 4.07 8.39 1.29
CA LYS A 102 3.60 7.16 0.65
C LYS A 102 4.76 6.42 -0.02
N SER A 103 5.65 7.12 -0.73
CA SER A 103 6.77 6.46 -1.42
C SER A 103 7.71 5.79 -0.44
N ALA A 104 8.11 6.49 0.63
CA ALA A 104 8.99 5.92 1.65
C ALA A 104 8.35 4.71 2.38
N ILE A 105 7.07 4.80 2.71
CA ILE A 105 6.32 3.71 3.36
C ILE A 105 6.13 2.52 2.40
N ALA A 106 5.88 2.78 1.12
CA ALA A 106 5.74 1.74 0.10
C ALA A 106 7.05 0.98 -0.05
N THR A 107 8.18 1.68 -0.20
CA THR A 107 9.51 1.06 -0.32
C THR A 107 9.86 0.20 0.88
N SER A 108 9.52 0.61 2.12
CA SER A 108 9.75 -0.24 3.29
C SER A 108 8.87 -1.50 3.30
N GLY A 109 7.66 -1.43 2.75
CA GLY A 109 6.77 -2.58 2.57
C GLY A 109 7.31 -3.57 1.53
N GLU A 110 7.85 -3.09 0.41
CA GLU A 110 8.48 -3.96 -0.59
C GLU A 110 9.79 -4.56 -0.04
N LEU A 111 10.58 -3.78 0.70
CA LEU A 111 11.84 -4.27 1.29
C LEU A 111 11.61 -5.44 2.26
N ILE A 112 10.50 -5.45 3.02
CA ILE A 112 10.19 -6.61 3.89
C ILE A 112 9.81 -7.85 3.08
N HIS A 113 9.18 -7.70 1.90
CA HIS A 113 8.90 -8.80 0.98
C HIS A 113 10.18 -9.33 0.35
N ASP A 114 11.09 -8.45 -0.04
CA ASP A 114 12.42 -8.80 -0.56
C ASP A 114 13.21 -9.57 0.50
N PHE A 115 13.27 -9.07 1.74
CA PHE A 115 13.95 -9.75 2.84
C PHE A 115 13.32 -11.09 3.20
N ARG A 116 11.99 -11.21 3.16
CA ARG A 116 11.31 -12.49 3.35
C ARG A 116 11.70 -13.48 2.25
N THR A 117 11.75 -13.03 1.00
CA THR A 117 12.19 -13.84 -0.13
C THR A 117 13.64 -14.28 0.06
N ALA A 118 14.54 -13.34 0.38
CA ALA A 118 15.94 -13.60 0.67
C ALA A 118 16.13 -14.65 1.77
N TYR A 119 15.36 -14.54 2.84
CA TYR A 119 15.36 -15.48 3.96
C TYR A 119 14.92 -16.90 3.53
N LEU A 120 13.96 -17.01 2.62
CA LEU A 120 13.48 -18.30 2.10
C LEU A 120 14.45 -18.91 1.08
N THR A 121 15.08 -18.08 0.24
CA THR A 121 16.03 -18.50 -0.82
C THR A 121 17.48 -18.57 -0.37
N LEU A 122 17.77 -18.26 0.90
CA LEU A 122 19.14 -18.17 1.44
C LEU A 122 20.01 -17.15 0.71
N THR A 123 19.40 -16.11 0.14
CA THR A 123 20.10 -15.01 -0.54
C THR A 123 20.52 -13.94 0.46
N SER A 124 21.65 -13.27 0.21
CA SER A 124 22.17 -12.24 1.12
C SER A 124 21.26 -10.99 1.15
N PRO A 125 20.87 -10.48 2.34
CA PRO A 125 20.06 -9.26 2.46
C PRO A 125 20.70 -8.01 1.84
N ARG A 126 22.04 -7.92 1.85
CA ARG A 126 22.78 -6.81 1.23
C ARG A 126 22.61 -6.78 -0.29
N SER A 127 22.64 -7.95 -0.93
CA SER A 127 22.44 -8.05 -2.38
C SER A 127 21.02 -7.65 -2.76
N MET A 128 20.03 -8.04 -1.96
CA MET A 128 18.63 -7.63 -2.16
C MET A 128 18.45 -6.12 -2.01
N LEU A 129 19.02 -5.51 -0.97
CA LEU A 129 18.98 -4.04 -0.81
C LEU A 129 19.66 -3.33 -2.00
N ALA A 130 20.81 -3.82 -2.45
CA ALA A 130 21.51 -3.26 -3.61
C ALA A 130 20.66 -3.38 -4.89
N ALA A 131 20.03 -4.54 -5.12
CA ALA A 131 19.13 -4.76 -6.24
C ALA A 131 17.92 -3.82 -6.19
N GLN A 132 17.31 -3.64 -5.01
CA GLN A 132 16.20 -2.71 -4.83
C GLN A 132 16.63 -1.26 -5.08
N ALA A 133 17.83 -0.86 -4.64
CA ALA A 133 18.37 0.48 -4.90
C ALA A 133 18.58 0.72 -6.41
N VAL A 134 19.15 -0.25 -7.12
CA VAL A 134 19.31 -0.18 -8.59
C VAL A 134 17.96 -0.14 -9.29
N GLY A 135 17.03 -1.01 -8.91
CA GLY A 135 15.67 -1.04 -9.46
C GLY A 135 14.93 0.28 -9.22
N THR A 136 15.08 0.87 -8.03
CA THR A 136 14.51 2.19 -7.70
C THR A 136 15.13 3.29 -8.57
N ALA A 137 16.45 3.29 -8.75
CA ALA A 137 17.13 4.27 -9.59
C ALA A 137 16.67 4.20 -11.06
N ILE A 138 16.52 2.98 -11.61
CA ILE A 138 15.95 2.78 -12.95
C ILE A 138 14.50 3.27 -12.97
N GLY A 139 13.70 2.95 -11.95
CA GLY A 139 12.30 3.40 -11.82
C GLY A 139 12.15 4.91 -11.77
N CYS A 140 13.07 5.63 -11.12
CA CYS A 140 13.10 7.09 -11.08
C CYS A 140 13.31 7.73 -12.46
N ILE A 141 13.90 6.99 -13.43
CA ILE A 141 14.10 7.47 -14.80
C ILE A 141 12.95 7.00 -15.69
N VAL A 142 12.69 5.70 -15.71
CA VAL A 142 11.70 5.08 -16.61
C VAL A 142 10.28 5.53 -16.26
N GLY A 143 9.92 5.60 -14.98
CA GLY A 143 8.57 5.96 -14.53
C GLY A 143 8.10 7.32 -15.05
N PRO A 144 8.83 8.42 -14.77
CA PRO A 144 8.48 9.74 -15.29
C PRO A 144 8.50 9.81 -16.82
N LEU A 145 9.47 9.17 -17.49
CA LEU A 145 9.55 9.16 -18.96
C LEU A 145 8.31 8.49 -19.57
N THR A 146 7.92 7.32 -19.08
CA THR A 146 6.70 6.64 -19.54
C THR A 146 5.46 7.49 -19.25
N PHE A 147 5.36 8.10 -18.06
CA PHE A 147 4.27 9.00 -17.74
C PHE A 147 4.17 10.18 -18.72
N PHE A 148 5.29 10.84 -19.04
CA PHE A 148 5.30 11.97 -19.97
C PHE A 148 4.97 11.58 -21.41
N VAL A 149 5.34 10.37 -21.85
CA VAL A 149 4.93 9.83 -23.15
C VAL A 149 3.41 9.72 -23.20
N PHE A 150 2.79 9.05 -22.21
CA PHE A 150 1.34 8.93 -22.16
C PHE A 150 0.63 10.27 -22.04
N TYR A 151 1.14 11.16 -21.18
CA TYR A 151 0.56 12.47 -20.92
C TYR A 151 0.61 13.41 -22.14
N ARG A 152 1.62 13.27 -23.01
CA ARG A 152 1.70 14.05 -24.26
C ARG A 152 0.97 13.41 -25.44
N SER A 153 0.85 12.09 -25.46
CA SER A 153 0.25 11.35 -26.57
C SER A 153 -1.27 11.17 -26.45
N PHE A 154 -1.83 11.25 -25.25
CA PHE A 154 -3.25 11.05 -24.99
C PHE A 154 -3.81 12.15 -24.10
N ASP A 155 -5.10 12.43 -24.24
CA ASP A 155 -5.84 13.38 -23.38
C ASP A 155 -6.12 12.76 -22.00
N VAL A 156 -5.05 12.61 -21.21
CA VAL A 156 -5.11 12.06 -19.86
C VAL A 156 -5.85 13.04 -18.95
N GLY A 157 -6.97 12.60 -18.38
CA GLY A 157 -7.79 13.40 -17.48
C GLY A 157 -9.07 13.97 -18.09
N ASP A 158 -9.33 13.74 -19.38
CA ASP A 158 -10.63 14.05 -19.99
C ASP A 158 -11.74 13.18 -19.33
N PRO A 159 -12.79 13.78 -18.74
CA PRO A 159 -13.91 13.05 -18.15
C PRO A 159 -14.67 12.16 -19.14
N ASP A 160 -14.69 12.53 -20.42
CA ASP A 160 -15.42 11.84 -21.48
C ASP A 160 -14.49 10.99 -22.36
N GLY A 161 -13.17 11.16 -22.20
CA GLY A 161 -12.15 10.40 -22.89
C GLY A 161 -11.94 8.98 -22.36
N VAL A 162 -11.12 8.22 -23.10
CA VAL A 162 -10.74 6.84 -22.73
C VAL A 162 -9.77 6.83 -21.54
N TYR A 163 -8.92 7.85 -21.42
CA TYR A 163 -7.88 7.95 -20.39
C TYR A 163 -8.32 8.84 -19.22
N LYS A 164 -9.42 8.46 -18.57
CA LYS A 164 -9.92 9.17 -17.37
C LYS A 164 -8.89 9.06 -16.24
N ALA A 165 -8.77 10.11 -15.43
CA ALA A 165 -7.88 10.14 -14.25
C ALA A 165 -8.68 10.08 -12.93
N PRO A 166 -9.44 9.00 -12.65
CA PRO A 166 -10.36 8.95 -11.51
C PRO A 166 -9.61 9.08 -10.18
N TYR A 167 -8.41 8.49 -10.07
CA TYR A 167 -7.59 8.61 -8.88
C TYR A 167 -7.16 10.05 -8.59
N ALA A 168 -6.84 10.84 -9.62
CA ALA A 168 -6.45 12.24 -9.42
C ALA A 168 -7.59 13.05 -8.78
N ILE A 169 -8.83 12.81 -9.23
CA ILE A 169 -10.03 13.44 -8.67
C ILE A 169 -10.23 13.03 -7.21
N ILE A 170 -10.10 11.73 -6.90
CA ILE A 170 -10.24 11.20 -5.55
C ILE A 170 -9.22 11.84 -4.60
N TYR A 171 -7.93 11.86 -4.96
CA TYR A 171 -6.89 12.43 -4.12
C TYR A 171 -7.01 13.95 -3.98
N ARG A 172 -7.43 14.66 -5.04
CA ARG A 172 -7.73 16.09 -4.97
C ARG A 172 -8.86 16.37 -3.97
N ASN A 173 -9.95 15.63 -4.04
CA ASN A 173 -11.08 15.80 -3.12
C ASN A 173 -10.70 15.47 -1.68
N MET A 174 -9.88 14.43 -1.46
CA MET A 174 -9.32 14.13 -0.13
C MET A 174 -8.45 15.29 0.39
N ALA A 175 -7.64 15.90 -0.47
CA ALA A 175 -6.80 17.03 -0.08
C ALA A 175 -7.64 18.27 0.27
N ILE A 176 -8.72 18.53 -0.48
CA ILE A 176 -9.69 19.60 -0.15
C ILE A 176 -10.35 19.33 1.21
N LEU A 177 -10.82 18.11 1.46
CA LEU A 177 -11.38 17.72 2.76
C LEU A 177 -10.36 17.92 3.90
N GLY A 178 -9.08 17.64 3.66
CA GLY A 178 -8.03 17.90 4.65
C GLY A 178 -7.77 19.37 4.93
N VAL A 179 -7.97 20.24 3.94
CA VAL A 179 -7.88 21.70 4.13
C VAL A 179 -9.10 22.25 4.87
N GLU A 180 -10.30 21.75 4.56
CA GLU A 180 -11.55 22.15 5.23
C GLU A 180 -11.64 21.63 6.67
N GLY A 181 -10.89 20.57 6.98
CA GLY A 181 -10.73 20.01 8.31
C GLY A 181 -11.90 19.14 8.73
N PHE A 182 -12.00 18.88 10.03
CA PHE A 182 -12.96 17.91 10.57
C PHE A 182 -14.42 18.29 10.34
N SER A 183 -14.72 19.56 10.12
CA SER A 183 -16.07 20.07 9.86
C SER A 183 -16.65 19.64 8.50
N ALA A 184 -15.80 19.19 7.57
CA ALA A 184 -16.22 18.70 6.25
C ALA A 184 -16.41 17.17 6.21
N LEU A 185 -16.10 16.46 7.30
CA LEU A 185 -16.34 15.03 7.40
C LEU A 185 -17.83 14.75 7.69
N PRO A 186 -18.38 13.62 7.21
CA PRO A 186 -19.72 13.19 7.55
C PRO A 186 -19.93 13.10 9.07
N ASP A 187 -21.17 13.34 9.52
CA ASP A 187 -21.56 13.20 10.93
C ASP A 187 -21.15 11.81 11.46
N HIS A 188 -20.69 11.78 12.71
CA HIS A 188 -20.18 10.59 13.41
C HIS A 188 -18.94 9.90 12.80
N CYS A 189 -18.32 10.43 11.74
CA CYS A 189 -17.13 9.82 11.12
C CYS A 189 -15.97 9.67 12.12
N LEU A 190 -15.67 10.74 12.89
CA LEU A 190 -14.62 10.71 13.91
C LEU A 190 -14.94 9.75 15.05
N GLU A 191 -16.19 9.69 15.49
CA GLU A 191 -16.63 8.78 16.55
C GLU A 191 -16.43 7.32 16.13
N LEU A 192 -16.79 6.99 14.88
CA LEU A 192 -16.54 5.68 14.31
C LEU A 192 -15.03 5.39 14.17
N CYS A 193 -14.23 6.34 13.68
CA CYS A 193 -12.78 6.19 13.61
C CYS A 193 -12.16 5.91 14.97
N CYS A 194 -12.54 6.68 16.00
CA CYS A 194 -12.10 6.46 17.37
C CYS A 194 -12.61 5.12 17.92
N GLY A 195 -13.86 4.73 17.65
CA GLY A 195 -14.44 3.45 18.05
C GLY A 195 -13.69 2.26 17.47
N PHE A 196 -13.43 2.26 16.16
CA PHE A 196 -12.66 1.20 15.50
C PHE A 196 -11.19 1.20 15.90
N PHE A 197 -10.60 2.37 16.18
CA PHE A 197 -9.25 2.46 16.71
C PHE A 197 -9.16 1.82 18.11
N LEU A 198 -10.07 2.16 19.01
CA LEU A 198 -10.13 1.57 20.35
C LEU A 198 -10.41 0.07 20.30
N LEU A 199 -11.31 -0.37 19.41
CA LEU A 199 -11.59 -1.78 19.18
C LEU A 199 -10.35 -2.52 18.66
N GLY A 200 -9.60 -1.94 17.72
CA GLY A 200 -8.35 -2.49 17.24
C GLY A 200 -7.28 -2.59 18.33
N VAL A 201 -7.13 -1.56 19.17
CA VAL A 201 -6.23 -1.60 20.33
C VAL A 201 -6.66 -2.67 21.31
N ALA A 202 -7.94 -2.72 21.68
CA ALA A 202 -8.48 -3.72 22.59
C ALA A 202 -8.28 -5.14 22.08
N MET A 203 -8.50 -5.40 20.78
CA MET A 203 -8.25 -6.71 20.18
C MET A 203 -6.78 -7.13 20.27
N ASN A 204 -5.83 -6.21 20.01
CA ASN A 204 -4.41 -6.54 20.15
C ASN A 204 -4.02 -6.79 21.62
N VAL A 205 -4.50 -5.95 22.55
CA VAL A 205 -4.26 -6.14 23.99
C VAL A 205 -4.82 -7.46 24.49
N VAL A 206 -6.05 -7.81 24.10
CA VAL A 206 -6.67 -9.10 24.44
C VAL A 206 -5.87 -10.24 23.84
N ARG A 207 -5.41 -10.13 22.59
CA ARG A 207 -4.58 -11.15 21.96
C ARG A 207 -3.26 -11.38 22.70
N ASP A 208 -2.61 -10.32 23.16
CA ASP A 208 -1.30 -10.38 23.82
C ASP A 208 -1.39 -10.84 25.29
N LEU A 209 -2.51 -10.56 25.97
CA LEU A 209 -2.74 -10.94 27.38
C LEU A 209 -3.49 -12.27 27.54
N ALA A 210 -4.21 -12.74 26.52
CA ALA A 210 -4.99 -13.97 26.62
C ALA A 210 -4.10 -15.23 26.59
N PRO A 211 -4.52 -16.32 27.26
CA PRO A 211 -3.86 -17.62 27.12
C PRO A 211 -3.90 -18.09 25.67
N GLU A 212 -2.86 -18.84 25.23
CA GLU A 212 -2.70 -19.31 23.83
C GLU A 212 -3.95 -19.95 23.22
N ARG A 213 -4.80 -20.59 24.04
CA ARG A 213 -6.05 -21.21 23.61
C ARG A 213 -7.10 -20.19 23.16
N LEU A 214 -7.19 -19.03 23.81
CA LEU A 214 -8.10 -17.94 23.45
C LEU A 214 -7.47 -17.01 22.41
N GLY A 215 -6.17 -16.72 22.53
CA GLY A 215 -5.44 -15.85 21.61
C GLY A 215 -5.47 -16.32 20.14
N ARG A 216 -5.62 -17.63 19.90
CA ARG A 216 -5.77 -18.21 18.55
C ARG A 216 -7.09 -17.83 17.85
N PHE A 217 -8.13 -17.48 18.60
CA PHE A 217 -9.44 -17.09 18.04
C PHE A 217 -9.60 -15.58 17.91
N VAL A 218 -8.68 -14.78 18.48
CA VAL A 218 -8.74 -13.32 18.36
C VAL A 218 -8.32 -12.93 16.93
N PRO A 219 -9.20 -12.27 16.17
CA PRO A 219 -8.87 -11.88 14.81
C PRO A 219 -7.81 -10.77 14.82
N ILE A 220 -6.96 -10.76 13.79
CA ILE A 220 -5.90 -9.75 13.64
C ILE A 220 -6.54 -8.51 13.02
N PRO A 221 -6.59 -7.35 13.71
CA PRO A 221 -7.29 -6.17 13.19
C PRO A 221 -6.74 -5.70 11.84
N MET A 222 -5.42 -5.80 11.64
CA MET A 222 -4.77 -5.49 10.35
C MET A 222 -5.27 -6.35 9.20
N ALA A 223 -5.53 -7.65 9.43
CA ALA A 223 -6.07 -8.54 8.41
C ALA A 223 -7.57 -8.30 8.18
N MET A 224 -8.32 -8.00 9.25
CA MET A 224 -9.74 -7.64 9.16
C MET A 224 -9.98 -6.34 8.38
N ALA A 225 -9.05 -5.39 8.45
CA ALA A 225 -9.19 -4.10 7.78
C ALA A 225 -9.02 -4.20 6.25
N ALA A 226 -8.23 -5.16 5.75
CA ALA A 226 -7.92 -5.28 4.33
C ALA A 226 -9.16 -5.38 3.40
N PRO A 227 -10.18 -6.20 3.69
CA PRO A 227 -11.41 -6.24 2.89
C PRO A 227 -12.23 -4.96 2.91
N PHE A 228 -12.22 -4.19 4.01
CA PHE A 228 -12.89 -2.89 4.04
C PHE A 228 -12.23 -1.87 3.11
N PHE A 229 -10.95 -2.07 2.76
CA PHE A 229 -10.22 -1.21 1.83
C PHE A 229 -10.34 -1.63 0.37
N LEU A 230 -10.28 -2.93 0.08
CA LEU A 230 -10.30 -3.43 -1.29
C LEU A 230 -11.71 -3.71 -1.79
N GLY A 231 -12.61 -4.13 -0.90
CA GLY A 231 -13.98 -4.52 -1.23
C GLY A 231 -14.28 -5.97 -0.87
N ALA A 232 -15.57 -6.32 -0.93
CA ALA A 232 -16.07 -7.62 -0.51
C ALA A 232 -15.57 -8.80 -1.37
N TYR A 233 -15.13 -8.55 -2.61
CA TYR A 233 -14.53 -9.61 -3.44
C TYR A 233 -13.29 -10.20 -2.77
N PHE A 234 -12.47 -9.36 -2.12
CA PHE A 234 -11.24 -9.79 -1.47
C PHE A 234 -11.50 -10.77 -0.31
N THR A 235 -12.57 -10.54 0.47
CA THR A 235 -13.00 -11.50 1.50
C THR A 235 -13.43 -12.84 0.90
N ILE A 236 -14.14 -12.82 -0.21
CA ILE A 236 -14.63 -14.04 -0.87
C ILE A 236 -13.45 -14.86 -1.39
N ASP A 237 -12.49 -14.20 -2.04
CA ASP A 237 -11.30 -14.83 -2.59
C ASP A 237 -10.42 -15.44 -1.49
N MET A 238 -10.20 -14.72 -0.38
CA MET A 238 -9.46 -15.26 0.78
C MET A 238 -10.17 -16.44 1.43
N ALA A 239 -11.50 -16.41 1.52
CA ALA A 239 -12.29 -17.50 2.08
C ALA A 239 -12.21 -18.76 1.19
N LEU A 240 -12.35 -18.59 -0.13
CA LEU A 240 -12.18 -19.67 -1.11
C LEU A 240 -10.76 -20.24 -1.07
N GLY A 241 -9.74 -19.38 -1.08
CA GLY A 241 -8.34 -19.81 -0.98
C GLY A 241 -8.05 -20.55 0.32
N SER A 242 -8.64 -20.12 1.44
CA SER A 242 -8.51 -20.81 2.75
C SER A 242 -9.21 -22.17 2.75
N ALA A 243 -10.38 -22.28 2.13
CA ALA A 243 -11.10 -23.54 2.00
C ALA A 243 -10.32 -24.55 1.13
N VAL A 244 -9.78 -24.11 0.00
CA VAL A 244 -8.91 -24.93 -0.86
C VAL A 244 -7.66 -25.37 -0.09
N GLY A 245 -6.99 -24.45 0.60
CA GLY A 245 -5.82 -24.76 1.42
C GLY A 245 -6.11 -25.77 2.53
N TYR A 246 -7.26 -25.68 3.18
CA TYR A 246 -7.71 -26.64 4.19
C TYR A 246 -7.95 -28.03 3.59
N LEU A 247 -8.61 -28.12 2.43
CA LEU A 247 -8.84 -29.38 1.73
C LEU A 247 -7.51 -30.03 1.30
N MET A 248 -6.55 -29.25 0.81
CA MET A 248 -5.23 -29.76 0.43
C MET A 248 -4.45 -30.29 1.63
N ARG A 249 -4.45 -29.58 2.77
CA ARG A 249 -3.85 -30.07 4.03
C ARG A 249 -4.48 -31.38 4.49
N LYS A 250 -5.81 -31.49 4.40
CA LYS A 250 -6.54 -32.71 4.76
C LYS A 250 -6.20 -33.90 3.85
N ARG A 251 -5.87 -33.64 2.57
CA ARG A 251 -5.64 -34.69 1.56
C ARG A 251 -4.19 -35.15 1.44
N MET A 252 -3.23 -34.23 1.54
CA MET A 252 -1.80 -34.48 1.26
C MET A 252 -0.92 -34.36 2.51
N GLY A 253 -1.49 -33.96 3.65
CA GLY A 253 -0.75 -33.70 4.89
C GLY A 253 -0.10 -32.31 4.91
N ASP A 254 0.19 -31.82 6.12
CA ASP A 254 0.58 -30.41 6.34
C ASP A 254 1.88 -29.99 5.64
N LYS A 255 2.87 -30.89 5.54
CA LYS A 255 4.18 -30.58 4.95
C LYS A 255 4.11 -30.39 3.44
N GLU A 256 3.43 -31.29 2.72
CA GLU A 256 3.27 -31.18 1.27
C GLU A 256 2.34 -30.03 0.89
N ALA A 257 1.24 -29.86 1.63
CA ALA A 257 0.32 -28.76 1.41
C ALA A 257 0.97 -27.38 1.64
N ALA A 258 1.89 -27.25 2.61
CA ALA A 258 2.61 -26.00 2.84
C ALA A 258 3.48 -25.58 1.65
N ALA A 259 3.99 -26.53 0.86
CA ALA A 259 4.73 -26.24 -0.36
C ALA A 259 3.81 -26.03 -1.58
N MET A 260 2.70 -26.78 -1.65
CA MET A 260 1.81 -26.77 -2.82
C MET A 260 0.85 -25.57 -2.85
N VAL A 261 0.38 -25.10 -1.70
CA VAL A 261 -0.58 -23.98 -1.61
C VAL A 261 -0.04 -22.69 -2.27
N PRO A 262 1.20 -22.24 -2.01
CA PRO A 262 1.77 -21.09 -2.72
C PRO A 262 1.84 -21.29 -4.24
N SER A 263 2.17 -22.51 -4.70
CA SER A 263 2.23 -22.82 -6.14
C SER A 263 0.86 -22.77 -6.81
N VAL A 264 -0.18 -23.30 -6.16
CA VAL A 264 -1.57 -23.19 -6.66
C VAL A 264 -2.02 -21.74 -6.68
N GLY A 265 -1.73 -20.97 -5.63
CA GLY A 265 -2.03 -19.55 -5.58
C GLY A 265 -1.36 -18.77 -6.73
N ALA A 266 -0.06 -19.02 -6.97
CA ALA A 266 0.66 -18.41 -8.08
C ALA A 266 0.07 -18.79 -9.45
N GLY A 267 -0.38 -20.05 -9.62
CA GLY A 267 -1.06 -20.51 -10.82
C GLY A 267 -2.40 -19.80 -11.06
N LEU A 268 -3.20 -19.58 -10.00
CA LEU A 268 -4.46 -18.84 -10.09
C LEU A 268 -4.24 -17.37 -10.46
N ILE A 269 -3.26 -16.71 -9.84
CA ILE A 269 -2.88 -15.32 -10.16
C ILE A 269 -2.41 -15.21 -11.63
N CYS A 270 -1.59 -16.17 -12.07
CA CYS A 270 -1.14 -16.23 -13.47
C CYS A 270 -2.32 -16.44 -14.43
N GLY A 271 -3.26 -17.31 -14.08
CA GLY A 271 -4.48 -17.54 -14.86
C GLY A 271 -5.35 -16.29 -15.01
N ASP A 272 -5.52 -15.53 -13.94
CA ASP A 272 -6.23 -14.24 -13.96
C ASP A 272 -5.51 -13.21 -14.85
N GLY A 273 -4.18 -13.15 -14.75
CA GLY A 273 -3.34 -12.33 -15.64
C GLY A 273 -3.49 -12.70 -17.11
N LEU A 274 -3.54 -14.00 -17.44
CA LEU A 274 -3.77 -14.48 -18.81
C LEU A 274 -5.14 -14.06 -19.35
N TRP A 275 -6.16 -13.98 -18.50
CA TRP A 275 -7.50 -13.54 -18.90
C TRP A 275 -7.58 -12.05 -19.26
N THR A 276 -6.64 -11.24 -18.75
CA THR A 276 -6.53 -9.81 -19.10
C THR A 276 -6.15 -9.61 -20.57
N PHE A 277 -5.42 -10.56 -21.18
CA PHE A 277 -4.94 -10.42 -22.56
C PHE A 277 -6.08 -10.49 -23.59
N PRO A 278 -7.00 -11.47 -23.57
CA PRO A 278 -8.23 -11.42 -24.38
C PRO A 278 -9.06 -10.17 -24.12
N ALA A 279 -9.21 -9.74 -22.86
CA ALA A 279 -9.97 -8.53 -22.52
C ALA A 279 -9.36 -7.27 -23.17
N PHE A 280 -8.03 -7.17 -23.17
CA PHE A 280 -7.32 -6.11 -23.87
C PHE A 280 -7.55 -6.16 -25.38
N ILE A 281 -7.48 -7.34 -26.01
CA ILE A 281 -7.75 -7.51 -27.44
C ILE A 281 -9.19 -7.10 -27.77
N MET A 282 -10.18 -7.53 -26.98
CA MET A 282 -11.58 -7.16 -27.18
C MET A 282 -11.79 -5.64 -27.05
N THR A 283 -11.10 -5.01 -26.08
CA THR A 283 -11.13 -3.55 -25.89
C THR A 283 -10.49 -2.83 -27.08
N LEU A 284 -9.35 -3.34 -27.59
CA LEU A 284 -8.66 -2.78 -28.75
C LEU A 284 -9.49 -2.93 -30.04
N ALA A 285 -10.23 -4.03 -30.16
CA ALA A 285 -11.18 -4.28 -31.24
C ALA A 285 -12.51 -3.49 -31.10
N LYS A 286 -12.66 -2.66 -30.05
CA LYS A 286 -13.89 -1.90 -29.72
C LYS A 286 -15.15 -2.77 -29.66
N ILE A 287 -15.00 -4.05 -29.27
CA ILE A 287 -16.13 -4.96 -29.11
C ILE A 287 -16.88 -4.53 -27.84
N ASN A 288 -18.11 -4.07 -28.01
CA ASN A 288 -18.95 -3.73 -26.88
C ASN A 288 -19.25 -4.99 -26.06
N PRO A 289 -19.12 -4.93 -24.72
CA PRO A 289 -19.43 -6.07 -23.88
C PRO A 289 -20.91 -6.47 -24.09
N PRO A 290 -21.20 -7.77 -24.28
CA PRO A 290 -22.57 -8.24 -24.56
C PRO A 290 -23.52 -8.03 -23.38
N MET A 291 -22.99 -7.77 -22.17
CA MET A 291 -23.77 -7.39 -20.99
C MET A 291 -23.11 -6.20 -20.29
N CYS A 292 -23.82 -5.07 -20.23
CA CYS A 292 -23.51 -3.97 -19.31
C CYS A 292 -24.36 -4.16 -18.05
N MET A 293 -23.78 -4.62 -16.95
CA MET A 293 -24.42 -4.55 -15.64
C MET A 293 -24.21 -3.16 -15.05
N SER A 294 -25.27 -2.34 -15.05
CA SER A 294 -25.32 -1.08 -14.32
C SER A 294 -26.02 -1.30 -12.99
N PHE A 295 -25.30 -1.11 -11.88
CA PHE A 295 -25.90 -1.07 -10.55
C PHE A 295 -26.36 0.37 -10.28
N SER A 296 -27.60 0.67 -10.69
CA SER A 296 -28.23 1.93 -10.28
C SER A 296 -28.58 1.86 -8.78
N PRO A 297 -28.37 2.93 -8.00
CA PRO A 297 -28.90 2.98 -6.65
C PRO A 297 -30.42 2.80 -6.70
N ALA A 298 -30.96 2.00 -5.77
CA ALA A 298 -32.41 1.87 -5.62
C ALA A 298 -32.99 3.26 -5.39
N LEU A 299 -33.85 3.71 -6.31
CA LEU A 299 -34.68 4.89 -6.10
C LEU A 299 -35.55 4.60 -4.88
N ASN A 300 -35.28 5.29 -3.77
CA ASN A 300 -36.16 5.33 -2.62
C ASN A 300 -37.51 5.90 -3.08
N SER A 301 -38.52 5.04 -3.12
CA SER A 301 -39.93 5.39 -3.06
C SER A 301 -40.28 6.06 -1.74
#